data_AF-A0A4U7CM17-F1
#
_entry.id   AF-A0A4U7CM17-F1
#
_cell.length_a   1.000
_cell.length_b   1.000
_cell.length_c   1.000
_cell.angle_alpha   90.00
_cell.angle_beta   90.00
_cell.angle_gamma   90.00
#
_symmetry.space_group_name_H-M   'P 1'
#
loop_
_entity.id
_entity.type
_entity.pdbx_description
1 polymer ?
#
loop_
_entity_poly.entity_id
_entity_poly.type
_entity_poly.pdbx_seq_one_letter_code
_entity_poly.pdbx_strand_id
1 'polypeptide(L)'
;MADRFRSTEGLIDALATAEFDRPPALVSNAHITGLGVARALDAHDVPVIALDRAGDGADTEAETVAHDGLAPPSGAVDYAGAVTYPLDDLDGFREDVEAIVDAAGTEAVAFGCMDEWALSYAEADPDGVRLPFAGSETLDDVLNKSELYATCEELGVPYPETYRLEATAASGTREADATVDEAAAALGFPLVVKPELKRDFEEAFGTNVIEVADREEFADVVAAAADEGIAVMAQKRVDIATGRDHSLASYVPPSGSDDALAVVGNAAVRYPRNFGTSCLVETADEPAIREHALAVLDDAGYHGISEAEFVYDADREEFLLLDVNTRPWKWIGMPVAAGANLPMAAYAAVTDATYESSGIEPMRWVYLRDYLSLLAGDDAFWDQLSAADWRRLVSGAFEREGDLTAGVYRPSDPDPAAKLLETEFVDREYYCSC
;
A
#
# COMPACT_ATOMS: atom_id res chain seq x y z
N MET A 1 -8.79 -10.85 21.48
CA MET A 1 -8.34 -11.74 20.38
C MET A 1 -9.55 -12.19 19.61
N ALA A 2 -9.68 -11.67 18.40
CA ALA A 2 -10.71 -12.06 17.46
C ALA A 2 -10.39 -13.47 16.90
N ASP A 3 -10.64 -14.52 17.67
CA ASP A 3 -10.47 -15.92 17.24
C ASP A 3 -11.38 -16.30 16.03
N ARG A 4 -12.24 -15.38 15.58
CA ARG A 4 -13.30 -15.58 14.60
C ARG A 4 -13.50 -14.33 13.75
N PHE A 5 -13.40 -14.50 12.44
CA PHE A 5 -13.86 -13.51 11.47
C PHE A 5 -15.39 -13.64 11.32
N ARG A 6 -16.13 -12.61 11.70
CA ARG A 6 -17.59 -12.63 11.80
C ARG A 6 -18.26 -12.26 10.48
N SER A 7 -19.51 -12.65 10.28
CA SER A 7 -20.36 -11.97 9.29
C SER A 7 -20.62 -10.53 9.72
N THR A 8 -21.14 -9.69 8.83
CA THR A 8 -21.51 -8.30 9.17
C THR A 8 -22.47 -8.26 10.37
N GLU A 9 -23.56 -9.05 10.34
CA GLU A 9 -24.53 -9.14 11.44
C GLU A 9 -23.88 -9.65 12.73
N GLY A 10 -23.04 -10.70 12.64
CA GLY A 10 -22.32 -11.23 13.80
C GLY A 10 -21.35 -10.22 14.41
N LEU A 11 -20.72 -9.37 13.59
CA LEU A 11 -19.85 -8.29 14.07
C LEU A 11 -20.66 -7.20 14.79
N ILE A 12 -21.78 -6.77 14.20
CA ILE A 12 -22.71 -5.79 14.81
C ILE A 12 -23.18 -6.28 16.18
N ASP A 13 -23.62 -7.53 16.28
CA ASP A 13 -24.07 -8.13 17.55
C ASP A 13 -22.95 -8.17 18.61
N ALA A 14 -21.72 -8.46 18.18
CA ALA A 14 -20.56 -8.47 19.09
C ALA A 14 -20.20 -7.06 19.59
N LEU A 15 -20.32 -6.05 18.72
CA LEU A 15 -20.02 -4.65 19.04
C LEU A 15 -21.10 -3.98 19.90
N ALA A 16 -22.36 -4.39 19.78
CA ALA A 16 -23.47 -3.86 20.57
C ALA A 16 -23.31 -4.03 22.10
N THR A 17 -22.37 -4.87 22.54
CA THR A 17 -22.01 -5.06 23.96
C THR A 17 -20.58 -4.63 24.29
N ALA A 18 -19.85 -4.09 23.32
CA ALA A 18 -18.51 -3.56 23.49
C ALA A 18 -18.55 -2.18 24.15
N GLU A 19 -17.48 -1.84 24.86
CA GLU A 19 -17.25 -0.50 25.38
C GLU A 19 -15.85 -0.07 24.90
N PHE A 20 -15.78 1.12 24.29
CA PHE A 20 -14.53 1.69 23.80
C PHE A 20 -14.22 2.98 24.55
N ASP A 21 -13.04 3.06 25.17
CA ASP A 21 -12.56 4.28 25.85
C ASP A 21 -12.06 5.37 24.88
N ARG A 22 -11.96 5.04 23.58
CA ARG A 22 -11.56 5.93 22.49
C ARG A 22 -12.09 5.39 21.15
N PRO A 23 -12.19 6.20 20.08
CA PRO A 23 -12.57 5.75 18.75
C PRO A 23 -11.77 4.51 18.31
N PRO A 24 -12.41 3.36 17.99
CA PRO A 24 -11.69 2.24 17.42
C PRO A 24 -11.17 2.57 16.02
N ALA A 25 -10.11 1.91 15.59
CA ALA A 25 -9.62 1.96 14.22
C ALA A 25 -10.28 0.87 13.37
N LEU A 26 -10.89 1.26 12.24
CA LEU A 26 -11.37 0.35 11.21
C LEU A 26 -10.20 0.07 10.26
N VAL A 27 -9.66 -1.15 10.30
CA VAL A 27 -8.52 -1.55 9.46
C VAL A 27 -9.03 -2.47 8.36
N SER A 28 -9.19 -1.92 7.15
CA SER A 28 -9.73 -2.64 5.99
C SER A 28 -8.63 -3.12 5.06
N ASN A 29 -8.79 -4.31 4.45
CA ASN A 29 -7.73 -5.15 3.90
C ASN A 29 -6.86 -5.78 5.00
N ALA A 30 -7.43 -6.77 5.69
CA ALA A 30 -6.89 -7.40 6.91
C ALA A 30 -5.77 -8.42 6.64
N HIS A 31 -4.97 -8.18 5.59
CA HIS A 31 -3.81 -8.99 5.18
C HIS A 31 -2.52 -8.49 5.89
N ILE A 32 -1.35 -8.61 5.27
CA ILE A 32 -0.06 -8.21 5.85
C ILE A 32 -0.01 -6.71 6.19
N THR A 33 -0.55 -5.85 5.32
CA THR A 33 -0.58 -4.40 5.55
C THR A 33 -1.48 -4.06 6.75
N GLY A 34 -2.72 -4.58 6.77
CA GLY A 34 -3.64 -4.41 7.89
C GLY A 34 -3.08 -4.94 9.21
N LEU A 35 -2.36 -6.07 9.19
CA LEU A 35 -1.67 -6.59 10.38
C LEU A 35 -0.60 -5.61 10.89
N GLY A 36 0.15 -4.97 9.99
CA GLY A 36 1.13 -3.96 10.32
C GLY A 36 0.50 -2.73 10.99
N VAL A 37 -0.62 -2.24 10.44
CA VAL A 37 -1.39 -1.13 11.00
C VAL A 37 -1.99 -1.49 12.36
N ALA A 38 -2.63 -2.65 12.48
CA ALA A 38 -3.23 -3.12 13.72
C ALA A 38 -2.20 -3.20 14.86
N ARG A 39 -1.05 -3.85 14.61
CA ARG A 39 0.05 -3.93 15.59
C ARG A 39 0.64 -2.57 15.97
N ALA A 40 0.65 -1.62 15.04
CA ALA A 40 1.17 -0.28 15.28
C ALA A 40 0.24 0.55 16.19
N LEU A 41 -1.08 0.35 16.07
CA LEU A 41 -2.11 1.01 16.86
C LEU A 41 -2.30 0.35 18.23
N ASP A 42 -2.30 -0.98 18.30
CA ASP A 42 -2.37 -1.77 19.54
C ASP A 42 -1.24 -1.42 20.52
N ALA A 43 -0.03 -1.13 20.01
CA ALA A 43 1.09 -0.66 20.83
C ALA A 43 0.82 0.65 21.60
N HIS A 44 -0.26 1.36 21.26
CA HIS A 44 -0.73 2.58 21.92
C HIS A 44 -2.13 2.43 22.53
N ASP A 45 -2.58 1.20 22.77
CA ASP A 45 -3.90 0.86 23.32
C ASP A 45 -5.07 1.42 22.48
N VAL A 46 -4.90 1.51 21.16
CA VAL A 46 -5.98 1.87 20.24
C VAL A 46 -6.74 0.59 19.86
N PRO A 47 -8.05 0.50 20.16
CA PRO A 47 -8.85 -0.67 19.79
C PRO A 47 -8.93 -0.82 18.27
N VAL A 48 -8.85 -2.05 17.77
CA VAL A 48 -8.83 -2.34 16.33
C VAL A 48 -10.00 -3.25 15.95
N ILE A 49 -10.75 -2.81 14.95
CA ILE A 49 -11.77 -3.60 14.26
C ILE A 49 -11.25 -3.89 12.84
N ALA A 50 -10.85 -5.13 12.58
CA ALA A 50 -10.37 -5.55 11.26
C ALA A 50 -11.56 -5.86 10.34
N LEU A 51 -11.63 -5.19 9.19
CA LEU A 51 -12.69 -5.36 8.21
C LEU A 51 -12.14 -5.94 6.91
N ASP A 52 -12.92 -6.77 6.26
CA ASP A 52 -12.58 -7.31 4.94
C ASP A 52 -13.82 -7.86 4.25
N ARG A 53 -13.69 -8.27 2.98
CA ARG A 53 -14.75 -9.03 2.32
C ARG A 53 -14.85 -10.45 2.89
N ALA A 54 -16.04 -11.03 2.84
CA ALA A 54 -16.20 -12.46 3.10
C ALA A 54 -15.51 -13.29 2.00
N GLY A 55 -14.95 -14.46 2.35
CA GLY A 55 -14.38 -15.37 1.36
C GLY A 55 -15.42 -15.96 0.41
N ASP A 56 -14.98 -16.39 -0.78
CA ASP A 56 -15.87 -16.97 -1.80
C ASP A 56 -16.69 -18.15 -1.25
N GLY A 57 -18.01 -18.10 -1.49
CA GLY A 57 -18.93 -19.14 -1.02
C GLY A 57 -19.19 -19.12 0.48
N ALA A 58 -18.85 -18.03 1.18
CA ALA A 58 -19.22 -17.82 2.57
C ALA A 58 -20.75 -17.84 2.74
N ASP A 59 -21.19 -18.53 3.80
CA ASP A 59 -22.57 -18.47 4.25
C ASP A 59 -22.76 -17.19 5.07
N THR A 60 -23.34 -16.16 4.44
CA THR A 60 -23.54 -14.86 5.08
C THR A 60 -24.57 -14.89 6.20
N GLU A 61 -25.37 -15.94 6.31
CA GLU A 61 -26.31 -16.16 7.43
C GLU A 61 -25.63 -16.81 8.65
N ALA A 62 -24.37 -17.23 8.54
CA ALA A 62 -23.60 -17.78 9.66
C ALA A 62 -23.05 -16.65 10.55
N GLU A 63 -22.88 -16.92 11.85
CA GLU A 63 -22.24 -16.01 12.81
C GLU A 63 -20.78 -15.69 12.43
N THR A 64 -20.12 -16.62 11.73
CA THR A 64 -18.72 -16.51 11.30
C THR A 64 -18.56 -16.93 9.85
N VAL A 65 -17.71 -16.24 9.11
CA VAL A 65 -17.40 -16.56 7.71
C VAL A 65 -15.94 -16.91 7.52
N ALA A 66 -15.64 -17.68 6.48
CA ALA A 66 -14.26 -18.01 6.14
C ALA A 66 -13.53 -16.77 5.62
N HIS A 67 -12.29 -16.58 6.06
CA HIS A 67 -11.43 -15.47 5.65
C HIS A 67 -9.95 -15.89 5.74
N ASP A 68 -9.14 -15.35 4.83
CA ASP A 68 -7.72 -15.73 4.65
C ASP A 68 -6.72 -14.60 4.94
N GLY A 69 -7.19 -13.48 5.51
CA GLY A 69 -6.30 -12.43 5.98
C GLY A 69 -5.49 -12.85 7.21
N LEU A 70 -4.43 -12.09 7.45
CA LEU A 70 -3.40 -12.38 8.45
C LEU A 70 -3.60 -11.57 9.74
N ALA A 71 -4.33 -10.46 9.68
CA ALA A 71 -4.58 -9.59 10.83
C ALA A 71 -5.58 -10.18 11.85
N PRO A 72 -6.73 -10.78 11.45
CA PRO A 72 -7.76 -11.21 12.41
C PRO A 72 -7.27 -12.10 13.56
N PRO A 73 -6.39 -13.11 13.35
CA PRO A 73 -5.92 -13.95 14.46
C PRO A 73 -4.93 -13.24 15.39
N SER A 74 -4.50 -12.02 15.10
CA SER A 74 -3.53 -11.29 15.93
C SER A 74 -4.10 -10.90 17.29
N GLY A 75 -3.23 -10.88 18.30
CA GLY A 75 -3.47 -10.23 19.59
C GLY A 75 -3.85 -8.76 19.49
N ALA A 76 -3.42 -8.08 18.42
CA ALA A 76 -3.65 -6.66 18.15
C ALA A 76 -5.02 -6.35 17.52
N VAL A 77 -5.90 -7.35 17.38
CA VAL A 77 -7.25 -7.19 16.81
C VAL A 77 -8.30 -7.59 17.86
N ASP A 78 -9.16 -6.63 18.20
CA ASP A 78 -10.24 -6.81 19.17
C ASP A 78 -11.46 -7.50 18.55
N TYR A 79 -11.86 -7.00 17.38
CA TYR A 79 -12.98 -7.50 16.60
C TYR A 79 -12.58 -7.64 15.14
N ALA A 80 -13.17 -8.62 14.46
CA ALA A 80 -12.95 -8.80 13.02
C ALA A 80 -14.24 -9.30 12.37
N GLY A 81 -14.56 -8.79 11.20
CA GLY A 81 -15.73 -9.24 10.45
C GLY A 81 -15.83 -8.72 9.03
N ALA A 82 -16.78 -9.30 8.33
CA ALA A 82 -17.05 -9.02 6.94
C ALA A 82 -17.74 -7.67 6.75
N VAL A 83 -17.47 -7.05 5.62
CA VAL A 83 -18.26 -5.97 5.01
C VAL A 83 -18.46 -6.27 3.53
N THR A 84 -19.46 -5.65 2.94
CA THR A 84 -19.67 -5.65 1.49
C THR A 84 -18.42 -5.11 0.80
N TYR A 85 -17.97 -5.81 -0.24
CA TYR A 85 -16.77 -5.40 -0.97
C TYR A 85 -17.08 -4.12 -1.76
N PRO A 86 -16.38 -3.01 -1.51
CA PRO A 86 -16.84 -1.70 -1.99
C PRO A 86 -16.79 -1.55 -3.50
N LEU A 87 -15.97 -2.35 -4.20
CA LEU A 87 -15.94 -2.34 -5.66
C LEU A 87 -17.12 -3.07 -6.30
N ASP A 88 -17.78 -3.96 -5.56
CA ASP A 88 -18.99 -4.63 -6.02
C ASP A 88 -20.24 -3.79 -5.71
N ASP A 89 -20.28 -3.16 -4.52
CA ASP A 89 -21.39 -2.34 -4.05
C ASP A 89 -20.91 -1.32 -3.00
N LEU A 90 -20.66 -0.08 -3.45
CA LEU A 90 -20.18 1.02 -2.60
C LEU A 90 -21.23 1.48 -1.59
N ASP A 91 -22.51 1.49 -1.97
CA ASP A 91 -23.62 1.86 -1.08
C ASP A 91 -23.77 0.80 0.02
N GLY A 92 -23.69 -0.49 -0.34
CA GLY A 92 -23.71 -1.59 0.63
C GLY A 92 -22.50 -1.55 1.59
N PHE A 93 -21.31 -1.23 1.09
CA PHE A 93 -20.13 -1.01 1.95
C PHE A 93 -20.37 0.14 2.95
N ARG A 94 -20.91 1.25 2.48
CA ARG A 94 -21.26 2.40 3.33
C ARG A 94 -22.24 1.99 4.43
N GLU A 95 -23.34 1.33 4.06
CA GLU A 95 -24.38 0.88 4.99
C GLU A 95 -23.81 -0.08 6.06
N ASP A 96 -22.96 -1.02 5.66
CA ASP A 96 -22.31 -1.95 6.58
C ASP A 96 -21.39 -1.23 7.57
N VAL A 97 -20.57 -0.29 7.09
CA VAL A 97 -19.65 0.48 7.94
C VAL A 97 -20.41 1.37 8.92
N GLU A 98 -21.44 2.09 8.46
CA GLU A 98 -22.29 2.93 9.32
C GLU A 98 -22.96 2.08 10.41
N ALA A 99 -23.49 0.90 10.07
CA ALA A 99 -24.08 -0.01 11.04
C ALA A 99 -23.07 -0.54 12.08
N ILE A 100 -21.83 -0.81 11.66
CA ILE A 100 -20.72 -1.23 12.54
C ILE A 100 -20.34 -0.10 13.51
N VAL A 101 -20.24 1.14 13.02
CA VAL A 101 -19.94 2.33 13.83
C VAL A 101 -21.05 2.62 14.83
N ASP A 102 -22.31 2.56 14.39
CA ASP A 102 -23.48 2.69 15.26
C ASP A 102 -23.49 1.64 16.36
N ALA A 103 -23.17 0.38 16.03
CA ALA A 103 -23.08 -0.71 16.99
C ALA A 103 -21.93 -0.53 18.00
N ALA A 104 -20.80 0.02 17.56
CA ALA A 104 -19.68 0.38 18.43
C ALA A 104 -20.03 1.53 19.40
N GLY A 105 -21.06 2.33 19.09
CA GLY A 105 -21.57 3.40 19.95
C GLY A 105 -20.65 4.62 20.06
N THR A 106 -19.67 4.75 19.16
CA THR A 106 -18.72 5.87 19.09
C THR A 106 -18.20 6.02 17.66
N GLU A 107 -17.68 7.20 17.32
CA GLU A 107 -17.01 7.41 16.02
C GLU A 107 -15.81 6.47 15.87
N ALA A 108 -15.42 6.18 14.62
CA ALA A 108 -14.27 5.34 14.31
C ALA A 108 -13.27 6.06 13.39
N VAL A 109 -12.04 5.53 13.28
CA VAL A 109 -11.00 6.08 12.39
C VAL A 109 -10.67 5.05 11.31
N ALA A 110 -10.81 5.40 10.03
CA ALA A 110 -10.58 4.45 8.94
C ALA A 110 -9.12 4.38 8.49
N PHE A 111 -8.67 3.16 8.20
CA PHE A 111 -7.40 2.83 7.57
C PHE A 111 -7.65 1.85 6.41
N GLY A 112 -7.82 2.37 5.20
CA GLY A 112 -7.84 1.56 3.99
C GLY A 112 -6.42 1.09 3.66
N CYS A 113 -6.13 -0.20 3.82
CA CYS A 113 -4.79 -0.76 3.61
C CYS A 113 -4.54 -1.24 2.16
N MET A 114 -5.32 -0.71 1.23
CA MET A 114 -5.18 -0.84 -0.23
C MET A 114 -5.86 0.35 -0.90
N ASP A 115 -5.54 0.59 -2.17
CA ASP A 115 -6.04 1.75 -2.91
C ASP A 115 -7.57 1.75 -2.98
N GLU A 116 -8.21 0.62 -3.30
CA GLU A 116 -9.68 0.57 -3.35
C GLU A 116 -10.32 0.85 -1.99
N TRP A 117 -9.75 0.37 -0.89
CA TRP A 117 -10.34 0.60 0.43
C TRP A 117 -10.18 2.05 0.86
N ALA A 118 -9.03 2.68 0.58
CA ALA A 118 -8.81 4.09 0.89
C ALA A 118 -9.72 5.00 0.05
N LEU A 119 -9.80 4.76 -1.26
CA LEU A 119 -10.70 5.46 -2.16
C LEU A 119 -12.16 5.28 -1.76
N SER A 120 -12.60 4.05 -1.50
CA SER A 120 -13.99 3.79 -1.12
C SER A 120 -14.39 4.41 0.20
N TYR A 121 -13.50 4.51 1.19
CA TYR A 121 -13.79 5.30 2.39
C TYR A 121 -13.98 6.79 2.08
N ALA A 122 -13.13 7.35 1.21
CA ALA A 122 -13.20 8.76 0.83
C ALA A 122 -14.41 9.08 -0.05
N GLU A 123 -14.82 8.15 -0.92
CA GLU A 123 -15.98 8.29 -1.81
C GLU A 123 -17.30 8.03 -1.10
N ALA A 124 -17.39 6.96 -0.30
CA ALA A 124 -18.62 6.60 0.39
C ALA A 124 -18.97 7.57 1.51
N ASP A 125 -17.97 8.19 2.15
CA ASP A 125 -18.08 9.12 3.28
C ASP A 125 -19.10 8.61 4.34
N PRO A 126 -18.83 7.43 4.96
CA PRO A 126 -19.75 6.84 5.91
C PRO A 126 -19.88 7.68 7.18
N ASP A 127 -21.12 7.89 7.64
CA ASP A 127 -21.41 8.66 8.84
C ASP A 127 -20.69 8.08 10.08
N GLY A 128 -20.09 8.97 10.88
CA GLY A 128 -19.38 8.59 12.11
C GLY A 128 -17.96 8.02 11.90
N VAL A 129 -17.44 8.06 10.67
CA VAL A 129 -16.05 7.69 10.36
C VAL A 129 -15.19 8.92 10.13
N ARG A 130 -14.02 8.95 10.76
CA ARG A 130 -12.99 9.98 10.56
C ARG A 130 -11.91 9.46 9.62
N LEU A 131 -11.59 10.24 8.61
CA LEU A 131 -10.53 9.93 7.65
C LEU A 131 -9.25 10.69 8.04
N PRO A 132 -8.15 10.00 8.36
CA PRO A 132 -6.87 10.64 8.65
C PRO A 132 -6.05 10.96 7.38
N PHE A 133 -6.72 11.08 6.23
CA PHE A 133 -6.16 11.29 4.91
C PHE A 133 -7.13 12.12 4.04
N ALA A 134 -6.63 12.61 2.90
CA ALA A 134 -7.36 13.49 2.00
C ALA A 134 -8.61 12.83 1.35
N GLY A 135 -9.47 13.66 0.75
CA GLY A 135 -10.67 13.21 0.05
C GLY A 135 -10.38 12.56 -1.31
N SER A 136 -11.38 11.90 -1.89
CA SER A 136 -11.23 11.05 -3.09
C SER A 136 -10.61 11.78 -4.28
N GLU A 137 -11.04 13.02 -4.56
CA GLU A 137 -10.47 13.84 -5.66
C GLU A 137 -8.94 13.98 -5.53
N THR A 138 -8.42 14.27 -4.33
CA THR A 138 -6.98 14.39 -4.10
C THR A 138 -6.26 13.05 -4.18
N LEU A 139 -6.89 11.96 -3.73
CA LEU A 139 -6.31 10.63 -3.86
C LEU A 139 -6.18 10.23 -5.34
N ASP A 140 -7.23 10.47 -6.12
CA ASP A 140 -7.25 10.19 -7.56
C ASP A 140 -6.19 11.01 -8.30
N ASP A 141 -6.06 12.31 -8.01
CA ASP A 141 -5.05 13.17 -8.62
C ASP A 141 -3.62 12.67 -8.35
N VAL A 142 -3.33 12.22 -7.12
CA VAL A 142 -2.00 11.69 -6.76
C VAL A 142 -1.73 10.32 -7.40
N LEU A 143 -2.74 9.45 -7.46
CA LEU A 143 -2.63 8.11 -8.08
C LEU A 143 -2.59 8.17 -9.61
N ASN A 144 -3.11 9.24 -10.20
CA ASN A 144 -3.09 9.45 -11.63
C ASN A 144 -1.67 9.83 -12.11
N LYS A 145 -1.05 8.94 -12.88
CA LYS A 145 0.33 9.14 -13.38
C LYS A 145 0.48 10.35 -14.30
N SER A 146 -0.58 10.71 -15.04
CA SER A 146 -0.56 11.89 -15.90
C SER A 146 -0.52 13.16 -15.05
N GLU A 147 -1.32 13.27 -14.00
CA GLU A 147 -1.26 14.40 -13.07
C GLU A 147 0.06 14.43 -12.30
N LEU A 148 0.46 13.29 -11.72
CA LEU A 148 1.71 13.13 -10.97
C LEU A 148 2.94 13.60 -11.76
N TYR A 149 3.08 13.17 -13.02
CA TYR A 149 4.24 13.55 -13.83
C TYR A 149 4.18 15.00 -14.33
N ALA A 150 2.98 15.59 -14.46
CA ALA A 150 2.87 17.02 -14.71
C ALA A 150 3.39 17.82 -13.50
N THR A 151 2.98 17.46 -12.28
CA THR A 151 3.52 18.03 -11.04
C THR A 151 5.04 17.85 -10.95
N CYS A 152 5.56 16.67 -11.31
CA CYS A 152 7.00 16.43 -11.31
C CYS A 152 7.76 17.40 -12.24
N GLU A 153 7.26 17.61 -13.47
CA GLU A 153 7.86 18.55 -14.42
C GLU A 153 7.84 20.00 -13.89
N GLU A 154 6.72 20.43 -13.29
CA GLU A 154 6.59 21.79 -12.72
C GLU A 154 7.54 22.02 -11.54
N LEU A 155 7.74 21.00 -10.69
CA LEU A 155 8.61 21.05 -9.52
C LEU A 155 10.08 20.72 -9.83
N GLY A 156 10.38 20.23 -11.04
CA GLY A 156 11.72 19.76 -11.41
C GLY A 156 12.13 18.45 -10.72
N VAL A 157 11.16 17.63 -10.30
CA VAL A 157 11.40 16.29 -9.75
C VAL A 157 11.66 15.32 -10.90
N PRO A 158 12.77 14.58 -10.92
CA PRO A 158 13.04 13.64 -12.00
C PRO A 158 11.99 12.51 -12.03
N TYR A 159 11.48 12.22 -13.23
CA TYR A 159 10.55 11.13 -13.50
C TYR A 159 10.91 10.45 -14.84
N PRO A 160 10.40 9.24 -15.12
CA PRO A 160 10.64 8.60 -16.41
C PRO A 160 10.01 9.41 -17.55
N GLU A 161 10.80 9.68 -18.59
CA GLU A 161 10.34 10.46 -19.75
C GLU A 161 9.08 9.82 -20.35
N THR A 162 7.98 10.57 -20.37
CA THR A 162 6.63 10.05 -20.63
C THR A 162 5.84 11.01 -21.53
N TYR A 163 5.06 10.47 -22.47
CA TYR A 163 4.24 11.19 -23.43
C TYR A 163 2.78 10.71 -23.39
N ARG A 164 1.83 11.65 -23.27
CA ARG A 164 0.39 11.38 -23.42
C ARG A 164 0.02 11.31 -24.89
N LEU A 165 -0.76 10.30 -25.28
CA LEU A 165 -0.99 9.97 -26.68
C LEU A 165 -2.31 10.53 -27.20
N GLU A 166 -2.26 11.20 -28.36
CA GLU A 166 -3.46 11.74 -29.01
C GLU A 166 -4.54 10.68 -29.29
N ALA A 167 -4.10 9.44 -29.56
CA ALA A 167 -4.99 8.33 -29.92
C ALA A 167 -5.95 7.93 -28.79
N THR A 168 -5.58 8.17 -27.53
CA THR A 168 -6.39 7.83 -26.35
C THR A 168 -6.81 9.06 -25.54
N ALA A 169 -6.56 10.27 -26.07
CA ALA A 169 -6.83 11.54 -25.41
C ALA A 169 -8.30 11.77 -25.04
N ALA A 170 -9.24 11.09 -25.71
CA ALA A 170 -10.67 11.20 -25.39
C ALA A 170 -11.02 10.66 -23.98
N SER A 171 -10.17 9.79 -23.44
CA SER A 171 -10.29 9.21 -22.11
C SER A 171 -9.24 9.73 -21.12
N GLY A 172 -8.39 10.66 -21.54
CA GLY A 172 -7.29 11.18 -20.74
C GLY A 172 -7.72 12.30 -19.81
N THR A 173 -6.99 12.46 -18.71
CA THR A 173 -7.19 13.55 -17.74
C THR A 173 -6.54 14.86 -18.17
N ARG A 174 -5.50 14.79 -19.00
CA ARG A 174 -4.78 15.96 -19.53
C ARG A 174 -4.73 15.97 -21.06
N GLU A 175 -4.36 17.12 -21.62
CA GLU A 175 -4.12 17.26 -23.06
C GLU A 175 -2.98 16.32 -23.51
N ALA A 176 -3.11 15.77 -24.72
CA ALA A 176 -2.10 14.91 -25.29
C ALA A 176 -0.86 15.71 -25.74
N ASP A 177 0.31 15.08 -25.60
CA ASP A 177 1.61 15.70 -25.88
C ASP A 177 2.19 15.26 -27.24
N ALA A 178 1.78 14.09 -27.73
CA ALA A 178 2.38 13.48 -28.91
C ALA A 178 1.44 12.54 -29.67
N THR A 179 1.66 12.44 -30.97
CA THR A 179 1.22 11.28 -31.76
C THR A 179 2.02 10.02 -31.39
N VAL A 180 1.49 8.85 -31.74
CA VAL A 180 2.21 7.56 -31.63
C VAL A 180 3.58 7.63 -32.33
N ASP A 181 3.66 8.30 -33.48
CA ASP A 181 4.89 8.41 -34.26
C ASP A 181 5.94 9.29 -33.60
N GLU A 182 5.53 10.41 -33.01
CA GLU A 182 6.40 11.33 -32.30
C GLU A 182 6.93 10.71 -31.01
N ALA A 183 6.06 10.06 -30.24
CA ALA A 183 6.46 9.35 -29.03
C ALA A 183 7.46 8.22 -29.33
N ALA A 184 7.20 7.40 -30.37
CA ALA A 184 8.11 6.35 -30.78
C ALA A 184 9.48 6.90 -31.25
N ALA A 185 9.49 8.04 -31.92
CA ALA A 185 10.72 8.68 -32.38
C ALA A 185 11.54 9.28 -31.23
N ALA A 186 10.88 9.82 -30.21
CA ALA A 186 11.52 10.41 -29.03
C ALA A 186 12.10 9.35 -28.08
N LEU A 187 11.28 8.34 -27.74
CA LEU A 187 11.62 7.33 -26.73
C LEU A 187 12.55 6.23 -27.27
N GLY A 188 12.42 5.89 -28.55
CA GLY A 188 13.04 4.70 -29.13
C GLY A 188 12.44 3.40 -28.58
N PHE A 189 12.90 2.26 -29.12
CA PHE A 189 12.45 0.93 -28.70
C PHE A 189 13.56 0.13 -28.00
N PRO A 190 13.21 -0.77 -27.07
CA PRO A 190 11.86 -0.99 -26.54
C PRO A 190 11.38 0.18 -25.66
N LEU A 191 10.08 0.44 -25.67
CA LEU A 191 9.42 1.41 -24.80
C LEU A 191 8.30 0.75 -24.00
N VAL A 192 7.74 1.49 -23.06
CA VAL A 192 6.74 0.99 -22.13
C VAL A 192 5.42 1.75 -22.34
N VAL A 193 4.31 1.01 -22.45
CA VAL A 193 2.95 1.56 -22.45
C VAL A 193 2.33 1.31 -21.09
N LYS A 194 1.78 2.36 -20.48
CA LYS A 194 1.14 2.33 -19.16
C LYS A 194 -0.12 3.18 -19.17
N PRO A 195 -1.15 2.83 -18.37
CA PRO A 195 -2.33 3.66 -18.24
C PRO A 195 -2.08 4.87 -17.32
N GLU A 196 -2.97 5.85 -17.38
CA GLU A 196 -3.03 6.94 -16.37
C GLU A 196 -3.41 6.39 -14.99
N LEU A 197 -4.41 5.50 -14.94
CA LEU A 197 -4.87 4.79 -13.75
C LEU A 197 -4.63 3.27 -13.92
N LYS A 198 -3.96 2.64 -12.94
CA LYS A 198 -3.51 1.23 -13.06
C LYS A 198 -4.65 0.24 -13.29
N ARG A 199 -5.78 0.44 -12.61
CA ARG A 199 -6.82 -0.57 -12.42
C ARG A 199 -7.57 -0.93 -13.71
N ASP A 200 -8.14 0.05 -14.40
CA ASP A 200 -8.94 -0.18 -15.62
C ASP A 200 -8.15 -0.97 -16.66
N PHE A 201 -6.85 -0.72 -16.73
CA PHE A 201 -5.95 -1.40 -17.63
C PHE A 201 -5.57 -2.81 -17.15
N GLU A 202 -5.37 -3.04 -15.85
CA GLU A 202 -5.18 -4.40 -15.33
C GLU A 202 -6.41 -5.29 -15.56
N GLU A 203 -7.62 -4.75 -15.40
CA GLU A 203 -8.86 -5.48 -15.67
C GLU A 203 -9.00 -5.85 -17.15
N ALA A 204 -8.64 -4.94 -18.06
CA ALA A 204 -8.74 -5.16 -19.50
C ALA A 204 -7.58 -6.00 -20.09
N PHE A 205 -6.35 -5.80 -19.62
CA PHE A 205 -5.12 -6.35 -20.22
C PHE A 205 -4.39 -7.38 -19.34
N GLY A 206 -4.79 -7.55 -18.08
CA GLY A 206 -4.15 -8.47 -17.13
C GLY A 206 -2.78 -8.00 -16.60
N THR A 207 -2.39 -6.75 -16.91
CA THR A 207 -1.16 -6.11 -16.44
C THR A 207 -1.32 -4.59 -16.47
N ASN A 208 -0.61 -3.85 -15.61
CA ASN A 208 -0.56 -2.38 -15.63
C ASN A 208 0.57 -1.81 -16.51
N VAL A 209 1.33 -2.67 -17.19
CA VAL A 209 2.51 -2.27 -17.96
C VAL A 209 2.76 -3.22 -19.12
N ILE A 210 2.95 -2.68 -20.33
CA ILE A 210 3.30 -3.47 -21.51
C ILE A 210 4.59 -2.92 -22.12
N GLU A 211 5.64 -3.73 -22.16
CA GLU A 211 6.85 -3.42 -22.94
C GLU A 211 6.59 -3.80 -24.40
N VAL A 212 6.83 -2.85 -25.31
CA VAL A 212 6.66 -3.03 -26.76
C VAL A 212 8.02 -2.89 -27.45
N ALA A 213 8.35 -3.86 -28.29
CA ALA A 213 9.67 -4.01 -28.90
C ALA A 213 9.82 -3.22 -30.20
N ASP A 214 8.70 -2.85 -30.84
CA ASP A 214 8.69 -2.08 -32.07
C ASP A 214 7.40 -1.27 -32.26
N ARG A 215 7.35 -0.57 -33.39
CA ARG A 215 6.26 0.35 -33.73
C ARG A 215 4.93 -0.35 -34.01
N GLU A 216 4.96 -1.58 -34.52
CA GLU A 216 3.74 -2.34 -34.80
C GLU A 216 3.09 -2.74 -33.48
N GLU A 217 3.87 -3.35 -32.58
CA GLU A 217 3.40 -3.71 -31.23
C GLU A 217 2.89 -2.48 -30.45
N PHE A 218 3.60 -1.34 -30.54
CA PHE A 218 3.17 -0.11 -29.88
C PHE A 218 1.83 0.40 -30.41
N ALA A 219 1.65 0.44 -31.73
CA ALA A 219 0.40 0.90 -32.32
C ALA A 219 -0.78 -0.03 -32.00
N ASP A 220 -0.54 -1.35 -31.96
CA ASP A 220 -1.55 -2.34 -31.62
C ASP A 220 -2.04 -2.19 -30.18
N VAL A 221 -1.13 -2.01 -29.22
CA VAL A 221 -1.48 -1.79 -27.80
C VAL A 221 -2.27 -0.49 -27.63
N VAL A 222 -1.85 0.59 -28.29
CA VAL A 222 -2.54 1.89 -28.22
C VAL A 222 -3.93 1.81 -28.83
N ALA A 223 -4.08 1.09 -29.95
CA ALA A 223 -5.38 0.88 -30.58
C ALA A 223 -6.32 0.05 -29.69
N ALA A 224 -5.80 -1.03 -29.08
CA ALA A 224 -6.58 -1.83 -28.13
C ALA A 224 -7.02 -1.01 -26.91
N ALA A 225 -6.14 -0.17 -26.35
CA ALA A 225 -6.50 0.71 -25.25
C ALA A 225 -7.57 1.74 -25.66
N ALA A 226 -7.48 2.30 -26.87
CA ALA A 226 -8.48 3.21 -27.41
C ALA A 226 -9.86 2.53 -27.58
N ASP A 227 -9.89 1.28 -28.04
CA ASP A 227 -11.12 0.49 -28.21
C ASP A 227 -11.81 0.20 -26.88
N GLU A 228 -11.03 -0.02 -25.80
CA GLU A 228 -11.52 -0.18 -24.42
C GLU A 228 -11.80 1.16 -23.73
N GLY A 229 -11.50 2.29 -24.37
CA GLY A 229 -11.71 3.62 -23.81
C GLY A 229 -10.77 3.96 -22.66
N ILE A 230 -9.55 3.40 -22.64
CA ILE A 230 -8.55 3.62 -21.58
C ILE A 230 -7.46 4.57 -22.07
N ALA A 231 -7.19 5.63 -21.29
CA ALA A 231 -6.05 6.51 -21.54
C ALA A 231 -4.72 5.82 -21.23
N VAL A 232 -3.79 5.89 -22.18
CA VAL A 232 -2.44 5.33 -22.04
C VAL A 232 -1.38 6.34 -22.43
N MET A 233 -0.23 6.20 -21.78
CA MET A 233 0.97 6.97 -22.01
C MET A 233 2.09 6.07 -22.53
N ALA A 234 2.97 6.65 -23.34
CA ALA A 234 4.21 6.01 -23.75
C ALA A 234 5.35 6.54 -22.87
N GLN A 235 6.14 5.64 -22.30
CA GLN A 235 7.19 5.95 -21.35
C GLN A 235 8.51 5.30 -21.77
N LYS A 236 9.61 6.01 -21.56
CA LYS A 236 10.95 5.47 -21.78
C LYS A 236 11.18 4.28 -20.86
N ARG A 237 11.69 3.18 -21.41
CA ARG A 237 12.14 2.06 -20.60
C ARG A 237 13.35 2.50 -19.77
N VAL A 238 13.24 2.42 -18.45
CA VAL A 238 14.30 2.77 -17.50
C VAL A 238 15.18 1.55 -17.26
N ASP A 239 16.52 1.72 -17.29
CA ASP A 239 17.46 0.68 -16.85
C ASP A 239 17.57 0.72 -15.31
N ILE A 240 16.62 0.05 -14.66
CA ILE A 240 16.49 0.07 -13.19
C ILE A 240 17.62 -0.74 -12.56
N ALA A 241 18.43 -0.10 -11.74
CA ALA A 241 19.48 -0.79 -10.99
C ALA A 241 18.87 -1.63 -9.86
N THR A 242 18.99 -2.96 -9.96
CA THR A 242 18.45 -3.90 -8.97
C THR A 242 18.95 -3.59 -7.55
N GLY A 243 18.02 -3.52 -6.59
CA GLY A 243 18.31 -3.29 -5.17
C GLY A 243 18.67 -1.85 -4.82
N ARG A 244 18.58 -0.92 -5.77
CA ARG A 244 18.83 0.51 -5.56
C ARG A 244 17.55 1.32 -5.41
N ASP A 245 16.37 0.73 -5.55
CA ASP A 245 15.09 1.42 -5.37
C ASP A 245 14.95 1.96 -3.95
N HIS A 246 14.34 3.13 -3.83
CA HIS A 246 14.09 3.77 -2.55
C HIS A 246 12.69 4.34 -2.52
N SER A 247 12.07 4.38 -1.35
CA SER A 247 10.77 5.01 -1.19
C SER A 247 10.74 5.89 0.05
N LEU A 248 10.05 7.03 -0.05
CA LEU A 248 9.68 7.81 1.13
C LEU A 248 8.45 7.18 1.77
N ALA A 249 8.60 6.65 2.98
CA ALA A 249 7.50 6.34 3.88
C ALA A 249 7.11 7.61 4.65
N SER A 250 5.89 8.10 4.52
CA SER A 250 5.49 9.34 5.21
C SER A 250 4.09 9.31 5.78
N TYR A 251 3.88 10.15 6.78
CA TYR A 251 2.59 10.69 7.16
C TYR A 251 2.68 12.22 7.06
N VAL A 252 1.87 12.81 6.18
CA VAL A 252 1.71 14.27 6.07
C VAL A 252 0.45 14.68 6.82
N PRO A 253 0.54 15.50 7.88
CA PRO A 253 -0.64 15.98 8.60
C PRO A 253 -1.39 17.06 7.79
N PRO A 254 -2.64 17.39 8.15
CA PRO A 254 -3.37 18.50 7.54
C PRO A 254 -2.69 19.88 7.68
N SER A 255 -1.69 20.03 8.55
CA SER A 255 -0.88 21.24 8.66
C SER A 255 0.16 21.40 7.54
N GLY A 256 0.40 20.36 6.75
CA GLY A 256 1.29 20.38 5.58
C GLY A 256 2.58 19.59 5.78
N SER A 257 3.39 19.54 4.72
CA SER A 257 4.61 18.73 4.64
C SER A 257 5.72 19.12 5.62
N ASP A 258 5.73 20.37 6.11
CA ASP A 258 6.69 20.86 7.12
C ASP A 258 6.62 20.09 8.45
N ASP A 259 5.45 19.56 8.79
CA ASP A 259 5.20 18.77 10.00
C ASP A 259 5.19 17.25 9.72
N ALA A 260 5.60 16.83 8.52
CA ALA A 260 5.54 15.44 8.10
C ALA A 260 6.48 14.53 8.92
N LEU A 261 5.97 13.36 9.29
CA LEU A 261 6.76 12.27 9.84
C LEU A 261 7.16 11.34 8.70
N ALA A 262 8.46 11.20 8.42
CA ALA A 262 8.89 10.38 7.29
C ALA A 262 10.24 9.68 7.47
N VAL A 263 10.41 8.54 6.79
CA VAL A 263 11.59 7.68 6.75
C VAL A 263 11.83 7.28 5.30
N VAL A 264 13.08 7.29 4.82
CA VAL A 264 13.41 6.71 3.52
C VAL A 264 13.80 5.25 3.72
N GLY A 265 13.22 4.35 2.93
CA GLY A 265 13.57 2.93 2.90
C GLY A 265 14.16 2.55 1.55
N ASN A 266 15.23 1.75 1.55
CA ASN A 266 15.75 1.05 0.38
C ASN A 266 15.10 -0.33 0.29
N ALA A 267 14.40 -0.60 -0.81
CA ALA A 267 13.85 -1.92 -1.11
C ALA A 267 14.94 -2.85 -1.66
N ALA A 268 15.88 -3.22 -0.78
CA ALA A 268 17.09 -3.97 -1.12
C ALA A 268 16.81 -5.29 -1.84
N VAL A 269 15.71 -5.96 -1.49
CA VAL A 269 15.31 -7.23 -2.13
C VAL A 269 13.81 -7.26 -2.39
N ARG A 270 13.43 -7.59 -3.62
CA ARG A 270 12.05 -7.85 -4.07
C ARG A 270 11.84 -9.34 -4.38
N TYR A 271 10.61 -9.83 -4.21
CA TYR A 271 10.20 -11.17 -4.63
C TYR A 271 8.90 -11.14 -5.42
N PRO A 272 8.87 -11.66 -6.67
CA PRO A 272 10.02 -12.05 -7.50
C PRO A 272 11.00 -10.90 -7.79
N ARG A 273 12.27 -11.19 -8.11
CA ARG A 273 13.38 -10.19 -8.15
C ARG A 273 13.19 -8.99 -9.09
N ASN A 274 12.38 -9.11 -10.14
CA ASN A 274 12.23 -8.06 -11.16
C ASN A 274 10.83 -7.43 -11.21
N PHE A 275 9.81 -8.12 -10.70
CA PHE A 275 8.39 -7.71 -10.82
C PHE A 275 7.63 -7.81 -9.50
N GLY A 276 8.36 -8.13 -8.43
CA GLY A 276 7.76 -8.41 -7.14
C GLY A 276 7.72 -7.22 -6.19
N THR A 277 7.12 -7.49 -5.05
CA THR A 277 7.08 -6.55 -3.95
C THR A 277 8.24 -6.77 -2.99
N SER A 278 8.54 -5.74 -2.19
CA SER A 278 9.66 -5.73 -1.27
C SER A 278 9.55 -6.87 -0.25
N CYS A 279 10.66 -7.57 -0.02
CA CYS A 279 10.78 -8.61 1.01
C CYS A 279 11.95 -8.37 1.98
N LEU A 280 12.89 -7.49 1.64
CA LEU A 280 13.86 -6.89 2.56
C LEU A 280 13.93 -5.38 2.29
N VAL A 281 13.67 -4.59 3.33
CA VAL A 281 13.73 -3.12 3.28
C VAL A 281 14.61 -2.63 4.41
N GLU A 282 15.48 -1.66 4.13
CA GLU A 282 16.39 -1.09 5.13
C GLU A 282 16.26 0.44 5.11
N THR A 283 16.32 1.10 6.27
CA THR A 283 16.37 2.57 6.32
C THR A 283 17.57 3.11 5.54
N ALA A 284 17.37 4.19 4.80
CA ALA A 284 18.40 4.86 4.01
C ALA A 284 18.43 6.38 4.29
N ASP A 285 19.57 7.01 4.04
CA ASP A 285 19.77 8.46 4.15
C ASP A 285 19.87 9.08 2.75
N GLU A 286 18.71 9.39 2.16
CA GLU A 286 18.59 10.01 0.84
C GLU A 286 17.75 11.30 0.95
N PRO A 287 18.37 12.44 1.30
CA PRO A 287 17.63 13.68 1.55
C PRO A 287 16.91 14.22 0.31
N ALA A 288 17.45 13.98 -0.90
CA ALA A 288 16.82 14.40 -2.15
C ALA A 288 15.49 13.67 -2.39
N ILE A 289 15.40 12.38 -2.06
CA ILE A 289 14.14 11.62 -2.14
C ILE A 289 13.10 12.20 -1.21
N ARG A 290 13.49 12.51 0.03
CA ARG A 290 12.60 13.16 1.00
C ARG A 290 12.11 14.50 0.49
N GLU A 291 13.01 15.35 0.02
CA GLU A 291 12.68 16.69 -0.49
C GLU A 291 11.71 16.61 -1.67
N HIS A 292 12.03 15.82 -2.69
CA HIS A 292 11.19 15.68 -3.88
C HIS A 292 9.81 15.10 -3.58
N ALA A 293 9.75 14.02 -2.79
CA ALA A 293 8.48 13.39 -2.47
C ALA A 293 7.58 14.28 -1.62
N LEU A 294 8.13 14.97 -0.62
CA LEU A 294 7.34 15.91 0.19
C LEU A 294 6.87 17.12 -0.63
N ALA A 295 7.69 17.63 -1.56
CA ALA A 295 7.29 18.71 -2.45
C ALA A 295 6.11 18.31 -3.37
N VAL A 296 6.16 17.10 -3.93
CA VAL A 296 5.06 16.56 -4.76
C VAL A 296 3.77 16.39 -3.95
N LEU A 297 3.86 15.85 -2.73
CA LEU A 297 2.71 15.69 -1.85
C LEU A 297 2.11 17.04 -1.41
N ASP A 298 2.96 18.04 -1.16
CA ASP A 298 2.55 19.39 -0.77
C ASP A 298 1.83 20.13 -1.92
N ASP A 299 2.38 20.05 -3.14
CA ASP A 299 1.79 20.64 -4.34
C ASP A 299 0.42 20.01 -4.67
N ALA A 300 0.31 18.69 -4.52
CA ALA A 300 -0.95 17.97 -4.67
C ALA A 300 -1.96 18.26 -3.54
N GLY A 301 -1.57 18.95 -2.47
CA GLY A 301 -2.40 19.20 -1.30
C GLY A 301 -2.75 17.93 -0.51
N TYR A 302 -1.95 16.87 -0.67
CA TYR A 302 -2.20 15.59 -0.03
C TYR A 302 -1.81 15.62 1.46
N HIS A 303 -2.70 15.09 2.30
CA HIS A 303 -2.40 14.71 3.67
C HIS A 303 -2.85 13.26 3.88
N GLY A 304 -2.13 12.52 4.73
CA GLY A 304 -2.33 11.08 4.91
C GLY A 304 -1.03 10.30 4.93
N ILE A 305 -1.16 8.97 5.03
CA ILE A 305 -0.03 8.04 4.95
C ILE A 305 0.29 7.78 3.48
N SER A 306 1.56 7.89 3.08
CA SER A 306 1.99 7.62 1.71
C SER A 306 3.32 6.87 1.59
N GLU A 307 3.47 6.18 0.46
CA GLU A 307 4.72 5.63 -0.04
C GLU A 307 5.01 6.23 -1.42
N ALA A 308 5.99 7.14 -1.50
CA ALA A 308 6.48 7.65 -2.78
C ALA A 308 7.65 6.80 -3.25
N GLU A 309 7.47 6.04 -4.34
CA GLU A 309 8.44 5.07 -4.86
C GLU A 309 9.35 5.69 -5.91
N PHE A 310 10.67 5.52 -5.72
CA PHE A 310 11.71 5.94 -6.65
C PHE A 310 12.51 4.74 -7.15
N VAL A 311 12.77 4.73 -8.46
CA VAL A 311 13.70 3.80 -9.08
C VAL A 311 15.01 4.51 -9.39
N TYR A 312 16.13 3.80 -9.28
CA TYR A 312 17.44 4.35 -9.65
C TYR A 312 17.73 4.04 -11.12
N ASP A 313 17.78 5.07 -11.96
CA ASP A 313 18.15 4.98 -13.37
C ASP A 313 19.68 4.93 -13.49
N ALA A 314 20.22 3.77 -13.90
CA ALA A 314 21.66 3.55 -14.00
C ALA A 314 22.33 4.39 -15.09
N ASP A 315 21.60 4.75 -16.15
CA ASP A 315 22.12 5.54 -17.26
C ASP A 315 22.20 7.03 -16.89
N ARG A 316 21.23 7.52 -16.12
CA ARG A 316 21.15 8.92 -15.66
C ARG A 316 21.88 9.16 -14.34
N GLU A 317 22.21 8.09 -13.60
CA GLU A 317 22.76 8.14 -12.25
C GLU A 317 21.89 8.96 -11.27
N GLU A 318 20.56 8.86 -11.41
CA GLU A 318 19.60 9.63 -10.61
C GLU A 318 18.37 8.79 -10.21
N PHE A 319 17.67 9.24 -9.17
CA PHE A 319 16.41 8.66 -8.74
C PHE A 319 15.24 9.28 -9.49
N LEU A 320 14.38 8.45 -10.06
CA LEU A 320 13.16 8.87 -10.78
C LEU A 320 11.94 8.50 -9.95
N LEU A 321 11.04 9.47 -9.68
CA LEU A 321 9.75 9.20 -9.05
C LEU A 321 8.91 8.35 -10.00
N LEU A 322 8.53 7.16 -9.54
CA LEU A 322 7.74 6.22 -10.32
C LEU A 322 6.25 6.36 -9.99
N ASP A 323 5.93 6.42 -8.71
CA ASP A 323 4.56 6.34 -8.19
C ASP A 323 4.44 6.91 -6.76
N VAL A 324 3.22 7.24 -6.35
CA VAL A 324 2.89 7.66 -4.99
C VAL A 324 1.64 6.93 -4.52
N ASN A 325 1.81 5.95 -3.64
CA ASN A 325 0.69 5.24 -3.02
C ASN A 325 0.15 6.07 -1.84
N THR A 326 -1.15 6.34 -1.80
CA THR A 326 -1.82 7.21 -0.82
C THR A 326 -2.41 6.46 0.37
N ARG A 327 -1.79 5.32 0.75
CA ARG A 327 -2.27 4.40 1.79
C ARG A 327 -1.12 3.64 2.47
N PRO A 328 -1.36 2.99 3.64
CA PRO A 328 -0.42 2.01 4.21
C PRO A 328 -0.06 0.88 3.25
N TRP A 329 1.14 0.32 3.35
CA TRP A 329 1.64 -0.69 2.42
C TRP A 329 2.38 -1.83 3.12
N LYS A 330 2.85 -2.81 2.34
CA LYS A 330 3.37 -4.10 2.82
C LYS A 330 4.40 -4.00 3.96
N TRP A 331 5.29 -3.00 3.92
CA TRP A 331 6.35 -2.80 4.91
C TRP A 331 6.10 -1.68 5.91
N ILE A 332 4.85 -1.23 6.10
CA ILE A 332 4.47 -0.16 7.07
C ILE A 332 4.99 -0.40 8.50
N GLY A 333 5.27 -1.65 8.87
CA GLY A 333 5.90 -1.99 10.15
C GLY A 333 7.37 -1.54 10.30
N MET A 334 8.09 -1.28 9.21
CA MET A 334 9.47 -0.78 9.23
C MET A 334 9.56 0.63 9.83
N PRO A 335 8.85 1.67 9.32
CA PRO A 335 8.93 3.00 9.91
C PRO A 335 8.45 2.99 11.36
N VAL A 336 7.43 2.18 11.71
CA VAL A 336 6.98 2.00 13.10
C VAL A 336 8.12 1.51 13.99
N ALA A 337 8.81 0.43 13.58
CA ALA A 337 9.95 -0.11 14.33
C ALA A 337 11.13 0.85 14.38
N ALA A 338 11.33 1.67 13.34
CA ALA A 338 12.34 2.72 13.30
C ALA A 338 12.03 3.90 14.24
N GLY A 339 10.82 4.00 14.80
CA GLY A 339 10.40 5.08 15.70
C GLY A 339 9.50 6.15 15.03
N ALA A 340 9.09 5.92 13.79
CA ALA A 340 8.10 6.72 13.06
C ALA A 340 6.79 5.93 12.88
N ASN A 341 5.95 5.91 13.91
CA ASN A 341 4.65 5.22 13.89
C ASN A 341 3.62 6.02 13.07
N LEU A 342 3.67 5.87 11.74
CA LEU A 342 2.79 6.57 10.80
C LEU A 342 1.30 6.32 11.08
N PRO A 343 0.84 5.06 11.34
CA PRO A 343 -0.55 4.80 11.74
C PRO A 343 -0.99 5.56 12.99
N MET A 344 -0.15 5.61 14.02
CA MET A 344 -0.49 6.33 15.26
C MET A 344 -0.48 7.85 15.06
N ALA A 345 0.42 8.39 14.24
CA ALA A 345 0.41 9.80 13.88
C ALA A 345 -0.89 10.18 13.14
N ALA A 346 -1.31 9.35 12.18
CA ALA A 346 -2.55 9.50 11.45
C ALA A 346 -3.78 9.45 12.38
N TYR A 347 -3.84 8.46 13.28
CA TYR A 347 -4.90 8.36 14.28
C TYR A 347 -4.95 9.58 15.20
N ALA A 348 -3.80 10.05 15.69
CA ALA A 348 -3.71 11.22 16.56
C ALA A 348 -4.18 12.52 15.89
N ALA A 349 -4.01 12.66 14.57
CA ALA A 349 -4.40 13.87 13.87
C ALA A 349 -5.92 14.11 13.81
N VAL A 350 -6.72 13.05 13.96
CA VAL A 350 -8.20 13.11 13.89
C VAL A 350 -8.87 12.69 15.20
N THR A 351 -8.11 12.60 16.29
CA THR A 351 -8.61 12.25 17.63
C THR A 351 -7.97 13.14 18.70
N ASP A 352 -8.34 12.92 19.97
CA ASP A 352 -7.69 13.60 21.10
C ASP A 352 -6.37 12.92 21.52
N ALA A 353 -5.93 11.87 20.81
CA ALA A 353 -4.66 11.22 21.08
C ALA A 353 -3.48 12.09 20.65
N THR A 354 -2.33 11.88 21.27
CA THR A 354 -1.08 12.56 20.92
C THR A 354 -0.03 11.55 20.52
N TYR A 355 0.70 11.86 19.46
CA TYR A 355 1.86 11.06 19.04
C TYR A 355 3.03 11.99 18.75
N GLU A 356 4.19 11.67 19.34
CA GLU A 356 5.46 12.29 19.02
C GLU A 356 6.49 11.18 18.82
N SER A 357 7.27 11.27 17.74
CA SER A 357 8.39 10.36 17.53
C SER A 357 9.50 10.64 18.56
N SER A 358 10.05 9.60 19.17
CA SER A 358 11.22 9.72 20.04
C SER A 358 12.56 9.82 19.28
N GLY A 359 12.50 9.86 17.95
CA GLY A 359 13.66 9.77 17.05
C GLY A 359 13.52 8.59 16.09
N ILE A 360 14.21 8.70 14.95
CA ILE A 360 14.24 7.66 13.92
C ILE A 360 15.60 6.95 14.02
N GLU A 361 15.56 5.65 14.28
CA GLU A 361 16.73 4.77 14.36
C GLU A 361 16.83 3.88 13.11
N PRO A 362 18.05 3.44 12.74
CA PRO A 362 18.21 2.49 11.64
C PRO A 362 17.41 1.20 11.87
N MET A 363 16.70 0.76 10.84
CA MET A 363 15.83 -0.41 10.92
C MET A 363 15.82 -1.19 9.62
N ARG A 364 15.75 -2.51 9.74
CA ARG A 364 15.58 -3.45 8.63
C ARG A 364 14.30 -4.21 8.84
N TRP A 365 13.52 -4.38 7.79
CA TRP A 365 12.28 -5.14 7.79
C TRP A 365 12.41 -6.29 6.80
N VAL A 366 12.03 -7.49 7.24
CA VAL A 366 12.03 -8.68 6.38
C VAL A 366 10.65 -9.35 6.35
N TYR A 367 10.19 -9.70 5.15
CA TYR A 367 9.09 -10.62 4.98
C TYR A 367 9.62 -12.02 4.73
N LEU A 368 9.71 -12.81 5.81
CA LEU A 368 10.39 -14.11 5.81
C LEU A 368 9.86 -15.09 4.78
N ARG A 369 8.56 -15.10 4.50
CA ARG A 369 7.97 -16.01 3.52
C ARG A 369 8.60 -15.83 2.14
N ASP A 370 8.62 -14.60 1.66
CA ASP A 370 9.16 -14.26 0.34
C ASP A 370 10.69 -14.40 0.32
N TYR A 371 11.34 -13.94 1.39
CA TYR A 371 12.80 -14.01 1.52
C TYR A 371 13.31 -15.46 1.56
N LEU A 372 12.63 -16.36 2.29
CA LEU A 372 12.97 -17.79 2.32
C LEU A 372 12.66 -18.47 0.98
N SER A 373 11.60 -18.06 0.29
CA SER A 373 11.28 -18.56 -1.06
C SER A 373 12.39 -18.23 -2.06
N LEU A 374 12.95 -17.02 -2.00
CA LEU A 374 14.14 -16.65 -2.77
C LEU A 374 15.34 -17.52 -2.44
N LEU A 375 15.66 -17.67 -1.15
CA LEU A 375 16.81 -18.48 -0.72
C LEU A 375 16.69 -19.96 -1.12
N ALA A 376 15.47 -20.48 -1.18
CA ALA A 376 15.21 -21.87 -1.57
C ALA A 376 15.12 -22.08 -3.08
N GLY A 377 14.66 -21.07 -3.83
CA GLY A 377 14.25 -21.20 -5.23
C GLY A 377 15.13 -20.50 -6.26
N ASP A 378 15.94 -19.52 -5.87
CA ASP A 378 16.82 -18.76 -6.78
C ASP A 378 18.31 -18.98 -6.44
N ASP A 379 18.97 -19.87 -7.18
CA ASP A 379 20.40 -20.17 -7.04
C ASP A 379 21.32 -18.95 -7.24
N ALA A 380 20.84 -17.89 -7.91
CA ALA A 380 21.59 -16.66 -8.15
C ALA A 380 21.40 -15.62 -7.03
N PHE A 381 20.46 -15.83 -6.12
CA PHE A 381 20.26 -14.96 -4.96
C PHE A 381 21.20 -15.35 -3.83
N TRP A 382 21.85 -14.36 -3.22
CA TRP A 382 22.73 -14.56 -2.07
C TRP A 382 22.11 -13.94 -0.82
N ASP A 383 22.27 -14.64 0.30
CA ASP A 383 21.68 -14.24 1.58
C ASP A 383 22.26 -12.92 2.09
N GLN A 384 21.41 -11.88 2.10
CA GLN A 384 21.69 -10.55 2.66
C GLN A 384 21.68 -10.54 4.19
N LEU A 385 21.03 -11.51 4.84
CA LEU A 385 20.93 -11.57 6.30
C LEU A 385 22.17 -12.23 6.89
N SER A 386 22.74 -11.61 7.90
CA SER A 386 23.91 -12.17 8.58
C SER A 386 23.51 -13.36 9.47
N ALA A 387 24.49 -14.18 9.86
CA ALA A 387 24.27 -15.22 10.86
C ALA A 387 23.81 -14.66 12.22
N ALA A 388 24.07 -13.38 12.52
CA ALA A 388 23.53 -12.73 13.72
C ALA A 388 22.04 -12.42 13.57
N ASP A 389 21.63 -11.94 12.40
CA ASP A 389 20.22 -11.63 12.09
C ASP A 389 19.36 -12.88 12.17
N TRP A 390 19.80 -13.98 11.56
CA TRP A 390 19.13 -15.28 11.68
C TRP A 390 18.97 -15.76 13.12
N ARG A 391 20.01 -15.60 13.96
CA ARG A 391 19.92 -15.97 15.38
C ARG A 391 18.90 -15.09 16.11
N ARG A 392 18.82 -13.80 15.80
CA ARG A 392 17.84 -12.89 16.40
C ARG A 392 16.41 -13.25 15.98
N LEU A 393 16.19 -13.52 14.70
CA LEU A 393 14.90 -13.98 14.17
C LEU A 393 14.46 -15.26 14.87
N VAL A 394 15.27 -16.32 14.82
CA VAL A 394 14.91 -17.63 15.39
C VAL A 394 14.71 -17.60 16.90
N SER A 395 15.44 -16.76 17.63
CA SER A 395 15.30 -16.63 19.09
C SER A 395 14.19 -15.67 19.54
N GLY A 396 13.61 -14.89 18.61
CA GLY A 396 12.69 -13.79 18.94
C GLY A 396 13.37 -12.58 19.59
N ALA A 397 14.71 -12.52 19.61
CA ALA A 397 15.43 -11.38 20.21
C ALA A 397 15.20 -10.06 19.45
N PHE A 398 14.90 -10.14 18.15
CA PHE A 398 14.63 -8.98 17.29
C PHE A 398 13.48 -8.09 17.79
N GLU A 399 12.54 -8.63 18.58
CA GLU A 399 11.43 -7.85 19.16
C GLU A 399 11.88 -6.88 20.26
N ARG A 400 13.07 -7.08 20.84
CA ARG A 400 13.55 -6.32 22.01
C ARG A 400 14.87 -5.59 21.76
N GLU A 401 15.66 -6.06 20.80
CA GLU A 401 16.99 -5.52 20.55
C GLU A 401 17.38 -5.62 19.07
N GLY A 402 18.16 -4.62 18.63
CA GLY A 402 18.73 -4.57 17.29
C GLY A 402 17.94 -3.68 16.34
N ASP A 403 18.27 -3.84 15.06
CA ASP A 403 17.85 -3.04 13.92
C ASP A 403 17.09 -3.92 12.92
N LEU A 404 16.28 -4.86 13.42
CA LEU A 404 15.59 -5.85 12.61
C LEU A 404 14.17 -6.08 13.12
N THR A 405 13.19 -6.02 12.22
CA THR A 405 11.80 -6.39 12.43
C THR A 405 11.32 -7.30 11.28
N ALA A 406 10.15 -7.90 11.44
CA ALA A 406 9.57 -8.79 10.44
C ALA A 406 8.11 -8.42 10.16
N GLY A 407 7.64 -8.72 8.95
CA GLY A 407 6.25 -8.42 8.54
C GLY A 407 5.20 -9.18 9.35
N VAL A 408 5.14 -10.50 9.17
CA VAL A 408 4.11 -11.35 9.80
C VAL A 408 4.66 -12.03 11.07
N TYR A 409 5.86 -12.59 10.98
CA TYR A 409 6.47 -13.36 12.08
C TYR A 409 6.76 -12.48 13.30
N ARG A 410 6.09 -12.79 14.42
CA ARG A 410 6.32 -12.16 15.72
C ARG A 410 6.07 -13.19 16.83
N PRO A 411 7.10 -13.70 17.52
CA PRO A 411 6.92 -14.68 18.60
C PRO A 411 5.96 -14.26 19.73
N SER A 412 5.83 -12.97 20.04
CA SER A 412 4.83 -12.49 21.01
C SER A 412 3.39 -12.51 20.49
N ASP A 413 3.19 -12.63 19.18
CA ASP A 413 1.90 -12.61 18.49
C ASP A 413 1.94 -13.67 17.34
N PRO A 414 1.93 -14.97 17.70
CA PRO A 414 2.31 -16.05 16.79
C PRO A 414 1.20 -16.47 15.81
N ASP A 415 -0.06 -16.16 16.11
CA ASP A 415 -1.20 -16.70 15.38
C ASP A 415 -1.29 -16.23 13.92
N PRO A 416 -0.95 -14.97 13.57
CA PRO A 416 -0.78 -14.56 12.16
C PRO A 416 0.25 -15.38 11.39
N ALA A 417 1.36 -15.76 12.04
CA ALA A 417 2.38 -16.59 11.40
C ALA A 417 1.91 -18.04 11.26
N ALA A 418 1.15 -18.56 12.22
CA ALA A 418 0.51 -19.87 12.10
C ALA A 418 -0.50 -19.89 10.94
N LYS A 419 -1.37 -18.86 10.83
CA LYS A 419 -2.31 -18.70 9.73
C LYS A 419 -1.61 -18.63 8.37
N LEU A 420 -0.51 -17.88 8.26
CA LEU A 420 0.30 -17.84 7.04
C LEU A 420 0.84 -19.23 6.66
N LEU A 421 1.34 -20.01 7.62
CA LEU A 421 1.81 -21.37 7.34
C LEU A 421 0.66 -22.30 6.93
N GLU A 422 -0.53 -22.13 7.51
CA GLU A 422 -1.73 -22.89 7.12
C GLU A 422 -2.18 -22.59 5.69
N THR A 423 -2.04 -21.35 5.21
CA THR A 423 -2.44 -20.98 3.84
C THR A 423 -1.37 -21.36 2.81
N GLU A 424 -0.08 -21.25 3.13
CA GLU A 424 1.02 -21.50 2.17
C GLU A 424 1.19 -22.98 1.78
N PHE A 425 0.81 -23.92 2.64
CA PHE A 425 0.94 -25.37 2.37
C PHE A 425 -0.36 -26.04 1.90
N VAL A 426 -1.39 -25.25 1.55
CA VAL A 426 -2.67 -25.73 1.04
C VAL A 426 -2.83 -25.27 -0.41
N ASP A 427 -3.42 -26.11 -1.27
CA ASP A 427 -3.78 -25.78 -2.66
C ASP A 427 -4.95 -24.76 -2.71
N ARG A 428 -4.74 -23.57 -2.14
CA ARG A 428 -5.64 -22.42 -2.22
C ARG A 428 -4.85 -21.22 -2.68
N GLU A 429 -5.38 -20.49 -3.67
CA GLU A 429 -4.77 -19.25 -4.14
C GLU A 429 -4.85 -18.21 -3.02
N TYR A 430 -3.71 -17.91 -2.38
CA TYR A 430 -3.58 -16.75 -1.50
C TYR A 430 -3.51 -15.50 -2.36
N TYR A 431 -4.52 -14.66 -2.28
CA TYR A 431 -4.49 -13.32 -2.86
C TYR A 431 -3.90 -12.34 -1.82
N CYS A 432 -2.62 -11.97 -2.00
CA CYS A 432 -2.11 -10.66 -1.57
C CYS A 432 -2.26 -9.79 -2.81
N SER A 433 -3.02 -8.72 -2.73
CA SER A 433 -2.98 -7.61 -3.71
C SER A 433 -1.70 -6.74 -3.58
N CYS A 434 -0.88 -7.11 -2.60
CA CYS A 434 0.49 -6.72 -2.32
C CYS A 434 1.48 -7.77 -2.84
#